data_AF-W9K387-F1
#
_entry.id   AF-W9K387-F1
#
_cell.length_a   1.000
_cell.length_b   1.000
_cell.length_c   1.000
_cell.angle_alpha   90.00
_cell.angle_beta   90.00
_cell.angle_gamma   90.00
#
_symmetry.space_group_name_H-M   'P 1'
#
loop_
_entity.id
_entity.type
_entity.pdbx_description
1 polymer ?
#
loop_
_entity_poly.entity_id
_entity_poly.type
_entity_poly.pdbx_seq_one_letter_code
_entity_poly.pdbx_strand_id
1 'polypeptide(L)'
;MDDLTGLQLIAQGTSWTDRALDITTIHGLQGYDTWEYPTHGLGGSSKTVFWVRDFLPKDLPSARIFTYHYLSTAFCDGQGITQAANKLLNKLKNLQIDGTK
;
A
#
# COMPACT_ATOMS: atom_id res chain seq x y z
N MET A 1 1.95 -12.93 -17.00
CA MET A 1 2.29 -12.66 -15.59
C MET A 1 1.34 -11.55 -15.22
N ASP A 2 0.27 -11.87 -14.50
CA ASP A 2 -0.77 -10.87 -14.23
C ASP A 2 -0.15 -9.79 -13.36
N ASP A 3 0.00 -8.58 -13.92
CA ASP A 3 0.53 -7.46 -13.17
C ASP A 3 -0.35 -7.26 -11.95
N LEU A 4 0.23 -7.43 -10.76
CA LEU A 4 -0.38 -7.27 -9.43
C LEU A 4 -0.76 -5.81 -9.13
N THR A 5 -1.32 -5.11 -10.12
CA THR A 5 -1.84 -3.75 -9.99
C THR A 5 -3.13 -3.74 -9.18
N GLY A 6 -3.36 -2.65 -8.46
CA GLY A 6 -4.59 -2.45 -7.70
C GLY A 6 -4.37 -2.11 -6.24
N LEU A 7 -5.49 -1.83 -5.57
CA LEU A 7 -5.55 -1.51 -4.16
C LEU A 7 -5.61 -2.81 -3.35
N GLN A 8 -4.69 -2.98 -2.41
CA GLN A 8 -4.57 -4.17 -1.58
C GLN A 8 -4.52 -3.75 -0.10
N LEU A 9 -5.31 -4.39 0.76
CA LEU A 9 -5.19 -4.25 2.20
C LEU A 9 -3.99 -5.09 2.67
N ILE A 10 -3.02 -4.47 3.34
CA ILE A 10 -1.80 -5.14 3.81
C ILE A 10 -1.71 -5.24 5.33
N ALA A 11 -2.49 -4.44 6.06
CA ALA A 11 -2.67 -4.59 7.50
C ALA A 11 -4.08 -4.16 7.90
N GLN A 12 -4.75 -5.02 8.68
CA GLN A 12 -6.02 -4.68 9.31
C GLN A 12 -5.73 -4.11 10.70
N GLY A 13 -6.39 -3.01 11.06
CA GLY A 13 -6.32 -2.47 12.41
C GLY A 13 -6.78 -3.51 13.43
N THR A 14 -5.97 -3.75 14.45
CA THR A 14 -6.23 -4.75 15.50
C THR A 14 -6.83 -4.12 16.77
N SER A 15 -6.86 -2.79 16.84
CA SER A 15 -7.43 -2.02 17.95
C SER A 15 -8.67 -1.25 17.49
N TRP A 16 -9.76 -1.37 18.24
CA TRP A 16 -11.04 -0.70 17.99
C TRP A 16 -11.23 0.58 18.82
N THR A 17 -10.22 0.95 19.62
CA THR A 17 -10.26 2.17 20.43
C THR A 17 -9.63 3.33 19.66
N ASP A 18 -10.47 4.34 19.42
CA ASP A 18 -10.24 5.62 18.73
C ASP A 18 -10.12 5.59 17.19
N ARG A 19 -10.52 6.72 16.56
CA ARG A 19 -10.77 6.96 15.12
C ARG A 19 -10.06 5.99 14.18
N ALA A 20 -10.79 5.01 13.65
CA ALA A 20 -10.33 4.13 12.58
C ALA A 20 -9.84 4.98 11.39
N LEU A 21 -8.52 4.93 11.16
CA LEU A 21 -7.85 5.65 10.08
C LEU A 21 -7.56 4.68 8.94
N ASP A 22 -7.92 5.08 7.72
CA ASP A 22 -7.51 4.38 6.52
C ASP A 22 -6.29 5.07 5.92
N ILE A 23 -5.20 4.32 5.71
CA ILE A 23 -3.97 4.81 5.09
C ILE A 23 -3.84 4.10 3.74
N THR A 24 -3.84 4.86 2.65
CA THR A 24 -3.52 4.32 1.32
C THR A 24 -2.16 4.83 0.90
N THR A 25 -1.20 3.91 0.73
CA THR A 25 0.12 4.24 0.22
C THR A 25 0.15 4.02 -1.30
N ILE A 26 0.80 4.95 -2.00
CA ILE A 26 0.97 4.93 -3.45
C ILE A 26 2.46 5.08 -3.69
N HIS A 27 3.07 4.13 -4.39
CA HIS A 27 4.50 4.22 -4.68
C HIS A 27 4.78 5.27 -5.76
N GLY A 28 6.05 5.68 -5.88
CA GLY A 28 6.51 6.56 -6.94
C GLY A 28 7.23 5.80 -8.06
N LEU A 29 8.22 6.45 -8.68
CA LEU A 29 9.17 5.79 -9.57
C LEU A 29 9.89 4.66 -8.82
N GLN A 30 10.27 3.60 -9.54
CA GLN A 30 10.90 2.38 -9.00
C GLN A 30 10.00 1.52 -8.09
N GLY A 31 8.71 1.86 -7.94
CA GLY A 31 7.78 0.94 -7.30
C GLY A 31 8.07 0.69 -5.82
N TYR A 32 7.82 -0.55 -5.40
CA TYR A 32 8.02 -1.01 -4.03
C TYR A 32 9.48 -1.18 -3.63
N ASP A 33 10.41 -1.15 -4.58
CA ASP A 33 11.85 -1.21 -4.28
C ASP A 33 12.27 -0.07 -3.34
N THR A 34 11.59 1.08 -3.43
CA THR A 34 11.80 2.24 -2.54
C THR A 34 11.29 2.03 -1.12
N TRP A 35 10.50 0.98 -0.88
CA TRP A 35 9.93 0.62 0.42
C TRP A 35 10.56 -0.63 1.01
N GLU A 36 11.40 -1.31 0.22
CA GLU A 36 12.13 -2.49 0.63
C GLU A 36 13.54 -2.13 1.11
N TYR A 37 13.93 -2.67 2.25
CA TYR A 37 15.27 -2.51 2.79
C TYR A 37 15.86 -3.87 3.17
N PRO A 38 17.01 -4.27 2.62
CA PRO A 38 17.68 -5.50 3.03
C PRO A 38 18.23 -5.34 4.44
N THR A 39 17.83 -6.22 5.34
CA THR A 39 18.36 -6.29 6.71
C THR A 39 19.29 -7.49 6.84
N HIS A 40 20.45 -7.25 7.44
CA HIS A 40 21.41 -8.30 7.76
C HIS A 40 21.14 -8.80 9.18
N GLY A 41 20.64 -10.04 9.29
CA GLY A 41 20.45 -10.70 10.57
C GLY A 41 21.75 -11.29 11.12
N LEU A 42 21.74 -11.66 12.41
CA LEU A 42 22.80 -12.45 13.03
C LEU A 42 22.94 -13.79 12.31
N GLY A 43 24.17 -14.17 11.93
CA GLY A 43 24.44 -15.43 11.25
C GLY A 43 24.36 -15.40 9.71
N GLY A 44 24.29 -14.22 9.08
CA GLY A 44 24.38 -14.08 7.63
C GLY A 44 23.06 -14.27 6.87
N SER A 45 21.93 -14.42 7.57
CA SER A 45 20.61 -14.41 6.94
C SER A 45 20.25 -12.99 6.47
N SER A 46 19.97 -12.82 5.18
CA SER A 46 19.37 -11.59 4.65
C SER A 46 17.85 -11.71 4.70
N LYS A 47 17.17 -10.70 5.26
CA LYS A 47 15.72 -10.57 5.20
C LYS A 47 15.37 -9.20 4.64
N THR A 48 14.48 -9.13 3.67
CA THR A 48 13.93 -7.86 3.21
C THR A 48 12.83 -7.39 4.17
N VAL A 49 12.98 -6.17 4.68
CA VAL A 49 11.94 -5.46 5.40
C VAL A 49 11.15 -4.63 4.40
N PHE A 50 9.83 -4.65 4.52
CA PHE A 50 8.92 -3.77 3.80
C PHE A 50 8.27 -2.84 4.81
N TRP A 51 8.76 -1.60 4.94
CA TRP A 51 8.48 -0.77 6.12
C TRP A 51 6.98 -0.47 6.32
N VAL A 52 6.21 -0.31 5.23
CA VAL A 52 4.77 -0.03 5.29
C VAL A 52 3.99 -1.19 5.92
N ARG A 53 4.44 -2.43 5.74
CA ARG A 53 3.82 -3.64 6.31
C ARG A 53 4.42 -3.97 7.68
N ASP A 54 5.74 -3.84 7.81
CA ASP A 54 6.46 -4.41 8.95
C ASP A 54 6.60 -3.43 10.13
N PHE A 55 6.47 -2.12 9.89
CA PHE A 55 6.62 -1.06 10.92
C PHE A 55 5.34 -0.24 11.12
N LEU A 56 4.74 0.27 10.04
CA LEU A 56 3.59 1.18 10.15
C LEU A 56 2.41 0.64 10.98
N PRO A 57 2.02 -0.65 10.93
CA PRO A 57 0.95 -1.16 11.78
C PRO A 57 1.29 -1.17 13.28
N LYS A 58 2.58 -1.15 13.65
CA LYS A 58 3.00 -1.08 15.06
C LYS A 58 2.83 0.33 15.62
N ASP A 59 3.12 1.33 14.79
CA ASP A 59 2.98 2.74 15.16
C ASP A 59 1.50 3.18 15.13
N LEU A 60 0.70 2.58 14.24
CA LEU A 60 -0.72 2.90 14.03
C LEU A 60 -1.60 1.63 14.11
N PRO A 61 -1.76 1.04 15.31
CA PRO A 61 -2.40 -0.27 15.48
C PRO A 61 -3.91 -0.29 15.20
N SER A 62 -4.58 0.87 15.18
CA SER A 62 -6.00 0.99 14.81
C SER A 62 -6.22 1.24 13.31
N ALA A 63 -5.16 1.42 12.51
CA ALA A 63 -5.29 1.81 11.11
C ALA A 63 -5.51 0.60 10.18
N ARG A 64 -6.35 0.77 9.15
CA ARG A 64 -6.34 -0.09 7.97
C ARG A 64 -5.34 0.46 6.97
N ILE A 65 -4.36 -0.33 6.58
CA ILE A 65 -3.27 0.10 5.72
C ILE A 65 -3.39 -0.61 4.39
N PHE A 66 -3.48 0.17 3.32
CA PHE A 66 -3.60 -0.28 1.95
C PHE A 66 -2.39 0.16 1.14
N THR A 67 -2.01 -0.64 0.15
CA THR A 67 -1.05 -0.28 -0.89
C THR A 67 -1.74 -0.25 -2.24
N TYR A 68 -1.48 0.77 -3.06
CA TYR A 68 -1.92 0.82 -4.45
C TYR A 68 -0.75 0.65 -5.40
N HIS A 69 -0.74 -0.47 -6.13
CA HIS A 69 0.25 -0.74 -7.16
C HIS A 69 -0.26 -0.36 -8.54
N TYR A 70 0.59 0.29 -9.32
CA TYR A 70 0.38 0.55 -10.74
C TYR A 70 1.74 0.43 -11.44
N LEU A 71 1.76 0.20 -12.75
CA LEU A 71 3.02 0.15 -13.50
C LEU A 71 3.71 1.51 -13.42
N SER A 72 4.93 1.59 -12.88
CA SER A 72 5.64 2.86 -12.71
C SER A 72 5.93 3.56 -14.04
N THR A 73 5.99 2.80 -15.15
CA THR A 73 6.07 3.33 -16.52
C THR A 73 4.87 4.19 -16.90
N ALA A 74 3.75 4.10 -16.18
CA ALA A 74 2.59 4.97 -16.36
C ALA A 74 2.91 6.45 -16.07
N PHE A 75 4.03 6.77 -15.42
CA PHE A 75 4.50 8.16 -15.29
C PHE A 75 5.06 8.72 -16.60
N CYS A 76 5.52 7.85 -17.51
CA CYS A 76 6.07 8.26 -18.79
C CYS A 76 4.96 8.64 -19.79
N ASP A 77 3.71 8.19 -19.55
CA ASP A 77 2.53 8.55 -20.35
C ASP A 77 1.48 9.28 -19.49
N GLY A 78 1.16 10.54 -19.81
CA GLY A 78 0.13 11.28 -19.07
C GLY A 78 -1.24 10.56 -19.01
N GLN A 79 -1.52 9.71 -20.01
CA GLN A 79 -2.73 8.89 -20.07
C GLN A 79 -2.68 7.71 -19.09
N GLY A 80 -1.55 7.01 -18.95
CA GLY A 80 -1.46 5.84 -18.07
C GLY A 80 -1.57 6.24 -16.60
N ILE A 81 -0.94 7.35 -16.19
CA ILE A 81 -1.10 7.85 -14.82
C ILE A 81 -2.54 8.27 -14.52
N THR A 82 -3.22 8.87 -15.50
CA THR A 82 -4.64 9.26 -15.37
C THR A 82 -5.53 8.02 -15.21
N GLN A 83 -5.28 6.96 -15.98
CA GLN A 83 -6.00 5.69 -15.84
C GLN A 83 -5.74 5.02 -14.49
N ALA A 84 -4.48 5.04 -14.01
CA ALA A 84 -4.13 4.52 -12.70
C ALA A 84 -4.85 5.29 -11.57
N ALA A 85 -4.90 6.62 -11.65
CA ALA A 85 -5.63 7.45 -10.69
C ALA A 85 -7.14 7.15 -10.69
N ASN A 86 -7.75 7.03 -11.87
CA ASN A 86 -9.18 6.71 -12.00
C ASN A 86 -9.53 5.32 -11.45
N LYS A 87 -8.67 4.32 -11.68
CA LYS A 87 -8.82 2.98 -11.10
C LYS A 87 -8.78 3.01 -9.57
N LEU A 88 -7.84 3.77 -8.97
CA LEU A 88 -7.77 3.95 -7.52
C LEU A 88 -9.01 4.65 -6.98
N LEU A 89 -9.42 5.75 -7.59
CA LEU A 89 -10.61 6.51 -7.17
C LEU A 89 -11.86 5.63 -7.13
N ASN A 90 -12.08 4.80 -8.15
CA ASN A 90 -13.22 3.89 -8.21
C ASN A 90 -13.17 2.83 -7.10
N LYS A 91 -11.99 2.29 -6.78
CA LYS A 91 -11.83 1.34 -5.66
C LYS A 91 -12.11 2.00 -4.31
N LEU A 92 -11.60 3.21 -4.08
CA LEU A 92 -11.83 3.94 -2.83
C LEU A 92 -13.31 4.32 -2.64
N LYS A 93 -14.00 4.75 -3.70
CA LYS A 93 -15.45 5.00 -3.65
C LYS A 93 -16.23 3.77 -3.19
N ASN A 94 -15.89 2.59 -3.71
CA ASN A 94 -16.54 1.35 -3.32
C ASN A 94 -16.28 1.00 -1.84
N LEU A 95 -15.04 1.19 -1.36
CA LEU A 95 -14.70 0.96 0.04
C LEU A 95 -15.42 1.91 1.01
N GLN A 96 -15.61 3.17 0.62
CA GLN A 96 -16.38 4.13 1.43
C GLN A 96 -17.85 3.72 1.54
N ILE A 97 -18.46 3.23 0.46
CA ILE A 97 -19.84 2.75 0.46
C ILE A 97 -20.00 1.58 1.45
N ASP A 98 -19.05 0.65 1.48
CA ASP A 98 -19.09 -0.52 2.38
C ASP A 98 -18.97 -0.15 3.87
N GLY A 99 -18.26 0.93 4.19
CA GLY A 99 -18.10 1.42 5.56
C GLY A 99 -19.28 2.25 6.10
N THR A 100 -20.28 2.55 5.28
CA THR A 100 -21.45 3.38 5.65
C THR A 100 -22.73 2.56 5.88
N LYS A 101 -22.62 1.24 5.98
CA LYS A 101 -23.71 0.33 6.40
C LYS A 101 -23.53 -0.09 7.85
#